data_AF-A0A933DXL5-F1
#
_entry.id   AF-A0A933DXL5-F1
#
_cell.length_a   1.000
_cell.length_b   1.000
_cell.length_c   1.000
_cell.angle_alpha   90.00
_cell.angle_beta   90.00
_cell.angle_gamma   90.00
#
_symmetry.space_group_name_H-M   'P 1'
#
loop_
_entity.id
_entity.type
_entity.pdbx_description
1 polymer ?
#
loop_
_entity_poly.entity_id
_entity_poly.type
_entity_poly.pdbx_seq_one_letter_code
_entity_poly.pdbx_strand_id
1 'polypeptide(L)' 'MPNRPQRAAYPSDLSPEDIRRLAHGLALQIPDDDLAVVTYRFNALMEEFNKLLSVELDEADPLAIFHDAGGRAP' A
#
# COMPACT_ATOMS: atom_id res chain seq x y z
N MET A 1 -20.90 -5.97 -22.15
CA MET A 1 -19.55 -6.01 -21.53
C MET A 1 -19.74 -5.78 -20.05
N PRO A 2 -19.39 -6.73 -19.16
CA PRO A 2 -19.53 -6.49 -17.74
C PRO A 2 -18.61 -5.34 -17.35
N ASN A 3 -19.13 -4.45 -16.50
CA ASN A 3 -18.45 -3.26 -16.02
C ASN A 3 -17.26 -3.71 -15.15
N ARG A 4 -16.07 -3.90 -15.75
CA ARG A 4 -14.86 -4.36 -15.04
C ARG A 4 -14.48 -3.27 -14.02
N PRO A 5 -14.38 -3.59 -12.72
CA PRO A 5 -13.99 -2.59 -11.73
C PRO A 5 -12.58 -2.10 -12.08
N GLN A 6 -12.48 -0.80 -12.36
CA GLN A 6 -11.20 -0.16 -12.63
C GLN A 6 -10.39 -0.16 -11.33
N ARG A 7 -9.20 -0.75 -11.34
CA ARG A 7 -8.34 -0.76 -10.15
C ARG A 7 -7.99 0.69 -9.80
N ALA A 8 -8.28 1.09 -8.56
CA ALA A 8 -7.98 2.42 -8.09
C ALA A 8 -6.46 2.60 -7.93
N ALA A 9 -5.95 3.77 -8.34
CA ALA A 9 -4.56 4.13 -8.09
C ALA A 9 -4.30 4.31 -6.59
N TYR A 10 -3.13 3.90 -6.15
CA TYR A 10 -2.59 4.30 -4.86
C TYR A 10 -2.26 5.80 -4.90
N PRO A 11 -2.50 6.55 -3.82
CA PRO A 11 -2.20 7.98 -3.78
C PRO A 11 -0.68 8.21 -3.74
N SER A 12 -0.13 8.97 -4.69
CA SER A 12 1.32 9.16 -4.83
C SER A 12 1.80 10.62 -4.77
N ASP A 13 1.00 11.54 -4.23
CA ASP A 13 1.35 12.95 -4.02
C ASP A 13 0.83 13.41 -2.65
N LEU A 14 1.14 12.62 -1.62
CA LEU A 14 0.70 12.90 -0.26
C LEU A 14 1.56 14.00 0.37
N SER A 15 0.89 14.93 1.04
CA SER A 15 1.56 15.95 1.83
C SER A 15 2.11 15.37 3.14
N PRO A 16 3.05 16.06 3.81
CA PRO A 16 3.49 15.68 5.15
C PRO A 16 2.34 15.55 6.16
N GLU A 17 1.29 16.36 6.03
CA GLU A 17 0.12 16.28 6.91
C GLU A 17 -0.68 15.00 6.67
N ASP A 18 -0.84 14.59 5.42
CA ASP A 18 -1.52 13.33 5.09
C ASP A 18 -0.77 12.12 5.66
N ILE A 19 0.56 12.14 5.57
CA ILE A 19 1.42 11.10 6.15
C ILE A 19 1.31 11.08 7.69
N ARG A 20 1.27 12.23 8.36
CA ARG A 20 1.01 12.29 9.82
C ARG A 20 -0.35 11.68 10.16
N ARG A 21 -1.40 11.99 9.40
CA ARG A 21 -2.75 11.44 9.63
C ARG A 21 -2.78 9.93 9.45
N LEU A 22 -2.11 9.41 8.42
CA LEU A 22 -1.97 7.97 8.19
C LEU A 22 -1.22 7.29 9.35
N ALA A 23 -0.09 7.86 9.77
CA ALA A 23 0.69 7.35 10.90
C ALA A 23 -0.13 7.34 12.19
N HIS A 24 -0.89 8.40 12.46
CA HIS A 24 -1.80 8.47 13.60
C HIS A 24 -2.86 7.36 13.58
N GLY A 25 -3.43 7.05 12.40
CA GLY A 25 -4.37 5.93 12.24
C GLY A 25 -3.78 4.57 12.57
N LEU A 26 -2.45 4.43 12.47
CA LEU A 26 -1.70 3.22 12.83
C LEU A 26 -1.06 3.30 14.23
N ALA A 27 -1.39 4.32 15.02
CA ALA A 27 -0.76 4.60 16.31
C ALA A 27 0.79 4.73 16.26
N LEU A 28 1.31 5.22 15.13
CA LEU A 28 2.73 5.51 14.94
C LEU A 28 2.99 7.00 15.12
N GLN A 29 4.14 7.32 15.74
CA GLN A 29 4.64 8.68 15.84
C GLN A 29 5.83 8.85 14.89
N ILE A 30 5.77 9.88 14.05
CA ILE A 30 6.87 10.25 13.16
C ILE A 30 7.48 11.55 13.72
N PRO A 31 8.77 11.56 14.10
CA PRO A 31 9.47 12.78 14.49
C PRO A 31 9.42 13.83 13.38
N ASP A 32 9.35 15.11 13.75
CA ASP A 32 9.28 16.21 12.78
C ASP A 32 10.46 16.21 11.80
N ASP A 33 11.66 15.91 12.30
CA ASP A 33 12.90 15.85 11.52
C ASP A 33 12.87 14.72 10.46
N ASP A 34 12.10 13.66 10.70
CA ASP A 34 12.00 12.50 9.81
C ASP A 34 10.83 12.60 8.82
N LEU A 35 9.85 13.46 9.09
CA LEU A 35 8.59 13.46 8.35
C LEU A 35 8.77 13.71 6.86
N ALA A 36 9.67 14.62 6.47
CA ALA A 36 9.94 14.91 5.07
C ALA A 36 10.48 13.67 4.34
N VAL A 37 11.40 12.93 4.98
CA VAL A 37 12.01 11.71 4.42
C VAL A 37 10.98 10.60 4.32
N VAL A 38 10.15 10.40 5.35
CA VAL A 38 9.08 9.39 5.35
C VAL A 38 8.07 9.71 4.24
N THR A 39 7.68 10.98 4.09
CA THR A 39 6.75 11.43 3.05
C THR A 39 7.30 11.11 1.66
N TYR A 40 8.54 11.50 1.38
CA TYR A 40 9.20 11.20 0.10
C TYR A 40 9.25 9.69 -0.18
N ARG A 41 9.70 8.89 0.78
CA ARG A 41 9.83 7.44 0.62
C ARG A 41 8.47 6.76 0.42
N PHE A 42 7.45 7.21 1.13
CA PHE A 42 6.10 6.67 1.01
C PHE A 42 5.51 6.97 -0.37
N ASN A 43 5.60 8.21 -0.84
CA ASN A 43 5.13 8.57 -2.18
C ASN A 43 5.86 7.77 -3.26
N ALA A 44 7.19 7.63 -3.17
CA ALA A 44 7.95 6.79 -4.10
C ALA A 44 7.48 5.33 -4.11
N LEU A 45 7.16 4.75 -2.94
CA LEU A 45 6.62 3.40 -2.86
C LEU A 45 5.24 3.28 -3.54
N MET A 46 4.36 4.26 -3.33
CA MET A 46 3.03 4.28 -3.96
C MET A 46 3.13 4.41 -5.49
N GLU A 47 4.10 5.18 -5.99
CA GLU A 47 4.39 5.24 -7.42
C GLU A 47 4.82 3.89 -7.99
N GLU A 48 5.67 3.14 -7.30
CA GLU A 48 6.07 1.79 -7.73
C GLU A 48 4.87 0.82 -7.71
N PHE A 49 4.00 0.88 -6.69
CA PHE A 49 2.78 0.07 -6.67
C PHE A 49 1.80 0.45 -7.79
N ASN A 50 1.72 1.72 -8.17
CA ASN A 50 0.90 2.16 -9.30
C ASN A 50 1.37 1.55 -10.63
N LYS A 51 2.67 1.27 -10.80
CA LYS A 51 3.17 0.59 -12.02
C LYS A 51 2.63 -0.84 -12.12
N LEU A 52 2.38 -1.50 -11.00
CA LEU A 52 1.83 -2.87 -10.96
C LEU A 52 0.37 -2.93 -11.40
N LEU A 53 -0.36 -1.80 -11.40
CA LEU A 53 -1.75 -1.74 -11.86
C LEU A 53 -1.90 -2.05 -13.35
N SER A 54 -0.82 -1.92 -14.13
CA SER A 54 -0.78 -2.28 -15.55
C SER A 54 -0.76 -3.79 -15.80
N VAL A 55 -0.51 -4.60 -14.76
CA VAL A 55 -0.42 -6.06 -14.87
C VAL A 55 -1.82 -6.67 -14.80
N GLU A 56 -2.21 -7.38 -15.85
CA GLU A 56 -3.44 -8.19 -15.87
C GLU A 56 -3.26 -9.41 -14.96
N LEU A 57 -4.13 -9.53 -13.95
CA LEU A 57 -4.08 -10.63 -12.96
C LEU A 57 -5.42 -11.37 -12.87
N ASP A 58 -6.28 -11.23 -13.88
CA ASP A 58 -7.67 -11.67 -13.82
C ASP A 58 -7.82 -13.19 -13.71
N GLU A 59 -6.81 -13.93 -14.14
CA GLU A 59 -6.74 -15.40 -14.09
C GLU A 59 -5.63 -15.90 -13.16
N ALA A 60 -4.98 -15.00 -12.41
CA ALA A 60 -3.89 -15.34 -11.52
C ALA A 60 -4.43 -15.73 -10.14
N ASP A 61 -4.12 -16.95 -9.70
CA ASP A 61 -4.38 -17.36 -8.31
C ASP A 61 -3.40 -16.62 -7.36
N PRO A 62 -3.91 -15.93 -6.32
CA PRO A 62 -3.05 -15.25 -5.37
C PRO A 62 -2.25 -16.26 -4.55
N LEU A 63 -0.92 -16.12 -4.56
CA LEU A 63 -0.06 -16.91 -3.70
C LEU A 63 -0.17 -16.39 -2.26
N ALA A 64 -0.52 -17.26 -1.32
CA ALA A 64 -0.48 -16.93 0.11
C ALA A 64 0.97 -16.72 0.55
N ILE A 65 1.38 -15.46 0.73
CA ILE A 65 2.72 -15.09 1.20
C ILE A 65 2.85 -15.04 2.72
N PHE A 66 1.73 -15.11 3.44
CA PHE A 66 1.69 -15.25 4.90
C PHE A 66 1.11 -16.63 5.23
N HIS A 67 1.96 -17.53 5.72
CA HIS A 67 1.48 -18.73 6.38
C HIS A 67 1.07 -18.35 7.80
N ASP A 68 -0.17 -18.64 8.18
CA ASP A 68 -0.55 -18.65 9.58
C ASP A 68 0.44 -19.56 10.32
N ALA A 69 1.30 -18.97 11.13
CA ALA A 69 2.09 -19.69 12.12
C ALA A 69 1.14 -20.16 13.24
N GLY A 70 0.22 -21.05 12.89
CA GLY A 70 -0.87 -21.54 13.71
C GLY A 70 -1.26 -22.92 13.21
N GLY A 71 -0.34 -23.88 13.36
CA GLY A 71 -0.57 -25.26 12.98
C GLY A 71 -1.83 -25.82 13.65
N ARG A 72 -2.76 -26.30 12.82
CA ARG A 72 -3.39 -27.61 13.00
C ARG A 72 -4.01 -28.05 11.68
N ALA A 73 -3.32 -28.94 10.98
CA ALA A 73 -3.99 -29.82 10.03
C ALA A 73 -4.86 -30.82 10.83
N PRO A 74 -6.08 -31.17 10.38
CA PRO A 74 -6.66 -32.46 10.72
C PRO A 74 -5.83 -33.61 10.12
#